data_AF-A0ABD5YZW6-F1
#
_entry.id   AF-A0ABD5YZW6-F1
#
_cell.length_a   1.000
_cell.length_b   1.000
_cell.length_c   1.000
_cell.angle_alpha   90.00
_cell.angle_beta   90.00
_cell.angle_gamma   90.00
#
_symmetry.space_group_name_H-M   'P 1'
#
loop_
_entity.id
_entity.type
_entity.pdbx_description
1 polymer ?
#
loop_
_entity_poly.entity_id
_entity_poly.type
_entity_poly.pdbx_seq_one_letter_code
_entity_poly.pdbx_strand_id
1 'polypeptide(L)' 'MCHHFRSIDDLTTEERMEIREEHSIEKLRAEYSTDELKKLGVTA' A
#
# COMPACT_ATOMS: atom_id res chain seq x y z
N MET A 1 -2.25 16.50 -7.13
CA MET A 1 -1.20 15.47 -7.32
C MET A 1 -0.89 14.94 -5.93
N CYS A 2 -1.74 14.05 -5.44
CA CYS A 2 -1.65 13.50 -4.09
C CYS A 2 -0.69 12.32 -4.10
N HIS A 3 0.60 12.58 -3.89
CA HIS A 3 1.65 11.56 -3.73
C HIS A 3 2.02 11.41 -2.25
N HIS A 4 1.03 11.21 -1.37
CA HIS A 4 1.31 11.08 0.07
C HIS A 4 1.56 9.66 0.54
N PHE A 5 1.79 8.74 -0.39
CA PHE A 5 2.37 7.45 -0.08
C PHE A 5 3.78 7.39 -0.63
N ARG A 6 4.75 7.17 0.25
CA ARG A 6 6.10 6.74 -0.16
C ARG A 6 5.95 5.44 -0.95
N SER A 7 6.84 5.23 -1.93
CA SER A 7 6.88 4.00 -2.71
C SER A 7 6.88 2.79 -1.77
N ILE A 8 6.08 1.76 -2.05
CA ILE A 8 6.00 0.56 -1.19
C ILE A 8 7.37 -0.10 -0.99
N ASP A 9 8.29 0.08 -1.96
CA ASP A 9 9.69 -0.35 -1.87
C ASP A 9 10.47 0.30 -0.72
N ASP A 10 10.19 1.55 -0.39
CA ASP A 10 10.83 2.27 0.73
C ASP A 10 10.20 1.95 2.09
N LEU A 11 9.06 1.27 2.10
CA LEU A 11 8.36 0.93 3.33
C LEU A 11 8.86 -0.39 3.91
N THR A 12 9.09 -0.36 5.22
CA THR A 12 9.36 -1.55 6.03
C THR A 12 8.12 -2.45 6.13
N THR A 13 8.32 -3.70 6.53
CA THR A 13 7.21 -4.65 6.71
C THR A 13 6.18 -4.14 7.72
N GLU A 14 6.63 -3.43 8.76
CA GLU A 14 5.78 -2.81 9.77
C GLU A 14 4.94 -1.68 9.17
N GLU A 15 5.55 -0.73 8.46
CA GLU A 15 4.83 0.37 7.80
C GLU A 15 3.80 -0.13 6.77
N ARG A 16 4.12 -1.21 6.03
CA ARG A 16 3.16 -1.83 5.09
C ARG A 16 1.96 -2.42 5.82
N MET A 17 2.18 -2.97 7.01
CA MET A 17 1.14 -3.54 7.85
C MET A 17 0.27 -2.43 8.45
N GLU A 18 0.87 -1.37 8.95
CA GLU A 18 0.18 -0.17 9.42
C GLU A 18 -0.69 0.44 8.32
N ILE A 19 -0.17 0.60 7.10
CA ILE A 19 -0.96 1.11 5.96
C ILE A 19 -2.16 0.20 5.64
N ARG A 20 -1.99 -1.12 5.75
CA ARG A 20 -3.07 -2.08 5.52
C ARG A 20 -4.13 -2.07 6.64
N GLU A 21 -3.74 -1.71 7.85
CA GLU A 21 -4.66 -1.55 8.99
C GLU A 21 -5.34 -0.18 9.01
N GLU A 22 -4.61 0.90 8.68
CA GLU A 22 -5.15 2.27 8.60
C GLU A 22 -6.05 2.47 7.37
N HIS A 23 -5.81 1.73 6.29
CA HIS A 23 -6.54 1.90 5.04
C HIS A 23 -7.16 0.61 4.55
N SER A 24 -8.44 0.68 4.17
CA SER A 24 -9.12 -0.43 3.51
C SER A 24 -8.41 -0.83 2.22
N ILE A 25 -8.37 -2.15 1.97
CA ILE A 25 -7.83 -2.75 0.75
C ILE A 25 -8.38 -2.09 -0.53
N GLU A 26 -9.64 -1.67 -0.52
CA GLU A 26 -10.27 -0.99 -1.65
C GLU A 26 -9.67 0.40 -1.94
N LYS A 27 -9.35 1.16 -0.88
CA LYS A 27 -8.66 2.45 -1.01
C LYS A 27 -7.23 2.25 -1.51
N LEU A 28 -6.53 1.26 -0.95
CA LEU A 28 -5.19 0.89 -1.41
C LEU A 28 -5.19 0.48 -2.88
N ARG A 29 -6.21 -0.25 -3.33
CA ARG A 29 -6.38 -0.63 -4.74
C ARG A 29 -6.62 0.54 -5.69
N ALA A 30 -7.20 1.63 -5.20
CA ALA A 30 -7.42 2.84 -5.99
C ALA A 30 -6.16 3.71 -6.08
N GLU A 31 -5.29 3.67 -5.06
CA GLU A 31 -4.10 4.52 -4.98
C GLU A 31 -2.79 3.83 -5.42
N TYR A 32 -2.72 2.50 -5.32
CA TYR A 32 -1.53 1.71 -5.66
C TYR A 32 -1.72 0.85 -6.91
N SER A 33 -0.62 0.63 -7.61
CA SER A 33 -0.59 -0.31 -8.74
C SER A 33 -0.67 -1.76 -8.27
N THR A 34 -1.07 -2.67 -9.15
CA THR A 34 -1.14 -4.11 -8.85
C THR A 34 0.19 -4.68 -8.34
N ASP A 35 1.33 -4.19 -8.84
CA ASP A 35 2.67 -4.60 -8.39
C ASP A 35 2.94 -4.15 -6.93
N GLU A 36 2.56 -2.93 -6.60
CA GLU A 36 2.72 -2.35 -5.27
C GLU A 36 1.81 -3.03 -4.24
N LEU A 37 0.56 -3.33 -4.60
CA LEU A 37 -0.36 -4.10 -3.76
C LEU A 37 0.17 -5.50 -3.45
N LYS A 38 0.83 -6.14 -4.43
CA LYS A 38 1.47 -7.43 -4.24
C LYS A 38 2.63 -7.34 -3.24
N LYS A 39 3.41 -6.25 -3.28
CA LYS A 39 4.47 -5.95 -2.30
C LYS A 39 3.92 -5.60 -0.92
N LEU A 40 2.73 -5.01 -0.86
CA LEU A 40 1.99 -4.74 0.38
C LEU A 40 1.36 -6.00 1.00
N GLY A 41 1.39 -7.14 0.29
CA GLY A 41 0.70 -8.37 0.73
C GLY A 41 -0.82 -8.26 0.63
N VAL A 42 -1.32 -7.27 -0.12
CA VAL A 42 -2.72 -7.13 -0.47
C VAL A 42 -2.95 -7.89 -1.76
N THR A 43 -3.18 -9.19 -1.63
CA THR A 43 -3.67 -10.00 -2.75
C THR A 43 -5.08 -9.56 -3.11
N ALA A 44 -5.34 -9.54 -4.41
CA ALA A 44 -6.65 -9.20 -4.94
C ALA A 44 -7.78 -10.09 -4.38
#